data_AF-Q9F927-F1
#
_entry.id   AF-Q9F927-F1
#
_cell.length_a   1.000
_cell.length_b   1.000
_cell.length_c   1.000
_cell.angle_alpha   90.00
_cell.angle_beta   90.00
_cell.angle_gamma   90.00
#
_symmetry.space_group_name_H-M   'P 1'
#
loop_
_entity.id
_entity.type
_entity.pdbx_description
1 polymer ?
#
loop_
_entity_poly.entity_id
_entity_poly.type
_entity_poly.pdbx_seq_one_letter_code
_entity_poly.pdbx_strand_id
1 'polypeptide(L)'
;FMKTLYEKERYISFLKAVPVGMLPAIKGISDDPAYKDEPIIKQFEHAEKVITEAVQLGTAIGYEHGPSVQAGILTNQHIIEKMFQDIVINGTDPMVAAQKAEKELNSLLEAVITK
;
A
#
# COMPACT_ATOMS: atom_id res chain seq x y z
N PHE A 1 21.35 -3.92 -15.50
CA PHE A 1 19.99 -3.38 -15.36
C PHE A 1 19.61 -3.08 -13.90
N MET A 2 19.39 -4.06 -13.02
CA MET A 2 18.96 -3.74 -11.63
C MET A 2 19.91 -2.79 -10.88
N LYS A 3 21.23 -3.03 -10.97
CA LYS A 3 22.25 -2.13 -10.38
C LYS A 3 22.15 -0.68 -10.85
N THR A 4 21.77 -0.45 -12.11
CA THR A 4 21.66 0.92 -12.64
C THR A 4 20.42 1.62 -12.09
N LEU A 5 19.33 0.90 -11.82
CA LEU A 5 18.12 1.49 -11.20
C LEU A 5 18.35 1.94 -9.76
N TYR A 6 19.24 1.25 -9.04
CA TYR A 6 19.59 1.55 -7.65
C TYR A 6 20.88 2.37 -7.50
N GLU A 7 21.47 2.84 -8.61
CA GLU A 7 22.53 3.84 -8.56
C GLU A 7 21.97 5.09 -7.88
N LYS A 8 22.66 5.56 -6.84
CA LYS A 8 22.15 6.55 -5.88
C LYS A 8 21.58 7.79 -6.57
N GLU A 9 22.33 8.37 -7.49
CA GLU A 9 21.98 9.60 -8.20
C GLU A 9 20.72 9.40 -9.06
N ARG A 10 20.63 8.25 -9.73
CA ARG A 10 19.46 7.89 -10.55
C ARG A 10 18.25 7.60 -9.68
N TYR A 11 18.44 6.88 -8.58
CA TYR A 11 17.38 6.57 -7.64
C TYR A 11 16.79 7.82 -6.98
N ILE A 12 17.64 8.75 -6.54
CA ILE A 12 17.19 10.05 -6.01
C ILE A 12 16.44 10.84 -7.09
N SER A 13 16.94 10.86 -8.32
CA SER A 13 16.26 11.52 -9.44
C SER A 13 14.88 10.93 -9.73
N PHE A 14 14.73 9.61 -9.60
CA PHE A 14 13.44 8.93 -9.71
C PHE A 14 12.49 9.32 -8.57
N LEU A 15 12.96 9.32 -7.32
CA LEU A 15 12.14 9.72 -6.18
C LEU A 15 11.63 11.17 -6.29
N LYS A 16 12.44 12.07 -6.85
CA LYS A 16 12.04 13.45 -7.13
C LYS A 16 10.95 13.60 -8.19
N ALA A 17 10.74 12.59 -9.05
CA ALA A 17 9.65 12.63 -10.03
C ALA A 17 8.27 12.39 -9.38
N VAL A 18 8.24 11.82 -8.18
CA VAL A 18 7.03 11.49 -7.40
C VAL A 18 7.26 11.79 -5.91
N PRO A 19 7.56 13.05 -5.55
CA PRO A 19 8.03 13.42 -4.21
C PRO A 19 7.03 13.03 -3.14
N VAL A 20 7.48 12.27 -2.13
CA VAL A 20 6.66 11.69 -1.04
C VAL A 20 5.57 10.69 -1.49
N GLY A 21 5.26 10.62 -2.79
CA GLY A 21 4.43 9.56 -3.38
C GLY A 21 5.13 8.20 -3.42
N MET A 22 6.47 8.19 -3.44
CA MET A 22 7.28 7.01 -3.17
C MET A 22 8.31 7.31 -2.10
N LEU A 23 8.34 6.49 -1.05
CA LEU A 23 9.32 6.61 0.01
C LEU A 23 10.66 5.95 -0.37
N PRO A 24 11.80 6.46 0.12
CA PRO A 24 13.08 5.78 -0.05
C PRO A 24 13.08 4.41 0.62
N ALA A 25 13.37 3.36 -0.16
CA ALA A 25 13.49 1.99 0.34
C ALA A 25 14.95 1.58 0.61
N ILE A 26 15.92 2.39 0.18
CA ILE A 26 17.36 2.14 0.38
C ILE A 26 17.83 2.92 1.60
N LYS A 27 18.51 2.24 2.52
CA LYS A 27 19.07 2.83 3.73
C LYS A 27 19.97 4.02 3.40
N GLY A 28 19.77 5.14 4.11
CA GLY A 28 20.58 6.35 3.99
C GLY A 28 20.11 7.35 2.92
N ILE A 29 19.15 7.00 2.05
CA ILE A 29 18.62 7.94 1.06
C ILE A 29 17.75 9.02 1.71
N SER A 30 16.95 8.68 2.73
CA SER A 30 16.12 9.66 3.45
C SER A 30 16.93 10.75 4.17
N ASP A 31 18.16 10.44 4.57
CA ASP A 31 19.08 11.38 5.23
C ASP A 31 19.97 12.14 4.23
N ASP A 32 19.95 11.76 2.96
CA ASP A 32 20.82 12.35 1.96
C ASP A 32 20.39 13.78 1.62
N PRO A 33 21.29 14.78 1.68
CA PRO A 33 20.94 16.17 1.35
C PRO A 33 20.34 16.32 -0.04
N ALA A 34 20.78 15.53 -1.03
CA ALA A 34 20.25 15.61 -2.39
C ALA A 34 18.78 15.17 -2.47
N TYR A 35 18.27 14.41 -1.51
CA TYR A 35 16.86 14.05 -1.38
C TYR A 35 16.16 14.96 -0.35
N LYS A 36 16.64 14.97 0.90
CA LYS A 36 16.01 15.64 2.04
C LYS A 36 15.91 17.16 1.87
N ASP A 37 16.85 17.78 1.16
CA ASP A 37 16.83 19.23 0.97
C ASP A 37 16.02 19.69 -0.25
N GLU A 38 15.40 18.78 -0.99
CA GLU A 38 14.55 19.12 -2.12
C GLU A 38 13.30 19.89 -1.65
N PRO A 39 12.95 21.03 -2.29
CA PRO A 39 11.89 21.91 -1.81
C PRO A 39 10.51 21.26 -1.62
N ILE A 40 10.09 20.39 -2.55
CA ILE A 40 8.80 19.71 -2.48
C ILE A 40 8.84 18.63 -1.40
N ILE A 41 9.94 17.88 -1.28
CA ILE A 41 10.12 16.91 -0.19
C ILE A 41 10.01 17.60 1.17
N LYS A 42 10.69 18.74 1.36
CA LYS A 42 10.59 19.56 2.58
C LYS A 42 9.17 20.04 2.84
N GLN A 43 8.47 20.51 1.81
CA GLN A 43 7.06 20.95 1.93
C GLN A 43 6.17 19.83 2.49
N PHE A 44 6.48 18.56 2.20
CA PHE A 44 5.70 17.39 2.61
C PHE A 44 6.41 16.53 3.67
N GLU A 45 7.38 17.06 4.41
CA GLU A 45 8.16 16.31 5.42
C GLU A 45 7.29 15.63 6.48
N HIS A 46 6.18 16.28 6.85
CA HIS A 46 5.23 15.72 7.81
C HIS A 46 4.52 14.48 7.25
N ALA A 47 4.09 14.53 5.99
CA ALA A 47 3.46 13.39 5.32
C ALA A 47 4.46 12.24 5.16
N GLU A 48 5.70 12.53 4.76
CA GLU A 48 6.76 11.53 4.68
C GLU A 48 6.96 10.81 6.02
N LYS A 49 7.04 11.58 7.12
CA LYS A 49 7.18 11.01 8.47
C LYS A 49 6.00 10.11 8.84
N VAL A 50 4.76 10.57 8.65
CA VAL A 50 3.55 9.81 8.98
C VAL A 50 3.48 8.50 8.18
N ILE A 51 3.76 8.54 6.87
CA ILE A 51 3.73 7.34 6.03
C ILE A 51 4.87 6.39 6.44
N THR A 52 6.07 6.90 6.71
CA THR A 52 7.23 6.09 7.13
C THR A 52 6.94 5.34 8.44
N GLU A 53 6.33 6.01 9.42
CA GLU A 53 5.93 5.40 10.68
C GLU A 53 4.81 4.36 10.46
N ALA A 54 3.81 4.67 9.65
CA ALA A 54 2.68 3.77 9.38
C ALA A 54 3.10 2.49 8.64
N VAL A 55 4.02 2.59 7.66
CA VAL A 55 4.52 1.43 6.89
C VAL A 55 5.21 0.40 7.79
N GLN A 56 5.86 0.83 8.89
CA GLN A 56 6.49 -0.09 9.84
C GLN A 56 5.47 -0.87 10.69
N LEU A 57 4.26 -0.34 10.85
CA LEU A 57 3.18 -0.95 11.62
C LEU A 57 2.28 -1.84 10.75
N GLY A 58 2.33 -1.65 9.43
CA GLY A 58 1.50 -2.37 8.48
C GLY A 58 2.17 -3.58 7.87
N THR A 59 1.37 -4.42 7.22
CA THR A 59 1.86 -5.41 6.27
C THR A 59 0.97 -5.36 5.04
N ALA A 60 1.56 -5.51 3.86
CA ALA A 60 0.78 -5.64 2.64
C ALA A 60 -0.05 -6.93 2.71
N ILE A 61 -1.31 -6.86 2.26
CA ILE A 61 -2.21 -8.02 2.25
C ILE A 61 -1.52 -9.18 1.53
N GLY A 62 -1.36 -10.31 2.21
CA GLY A 62 -0.70 -11.50 1.66
C GLY A 62 0.80 -11.59 1.85
N TYR A 63 1.39 -10.73 2.69
CA TYR A 63 2.81 -10.76 3.04
C TYR A 63 3.05 -10.98 4.54
N GLU A 64 2.00 -11.21 5.33
CA GLU A 64 2.04 -11.38 6.79
C GLU A 64 2.95 -12.54 7.22
N HIS A 65 3.04 -13.58 6.38
CA HIS A 65 3.89 -14.76 6.59
C HIS A 65 4.77 -15.06 5.38
N GLY A 66 5.05 -14.05 4.56
CA GLY A 66 5.64 -14.19 3.23
C GLY A 66 4.59 -14.18 2.11
N PRO A 67 5.02 -14.12 0.84
CA PRO A 67 4.12 -13.90 -0.30
C PRO A 67 3.12 -15.04 -0.48
N SER A 68 1.83 -14.68 -0.50
CA SER A 68 0.69 -15.58 -0.71
C SER A 68 0.01 -15.31 -2.06
N VAL A 69 -0.10 -16.33 -2.91
CA VAL A 69 -0.80 -16.23 -4.20
C VAL A 69 -2.30 -15.99 -4.00
N GLN A 70 -2.86 -16.60 -2.96
CA GLN A 70 -4.27 -16.51 -2.59
C GLN A 70 -4.67 -15.08 -2.22
N ALA A 71 -3.75 -14.30 -1.65
CA ALA A 71 -4.02 -12.90 -1.32
C ALA A 71 -4.29 -12.03 -2.54
N GLY A 72 -3.64 -12.31 -3.68
CA GLY A 72 -3.92 -11.62 -4.94
C GLY A 72 -5.35 -11.85 -5.45
N ILE A 73 -5.95 -13.01 -5.12
CA ILE A 73 -7.35 -13.27 -5.45
C ILE A 73 -8.25 -12.37 -4.60
N LEU A 74 -7.95 -12.20 -3.31
CA LEU A 74 -8.74 -11.36 -2.40
C LEU A 74 -8.73 -9.88 -2.81
N THR A 75 -7.56 -9.34 -3.15
CA THR A 75 -7.41 -7.91 -3.48
C THR A 75 -8.05 -7.52 -4.81
N ASN A 76 -8.25 -8.47 -5.74
CA ASN A 76 -8.75 -8.18 -7.08
C ASN A 76 -10.29 -8.20 -7.20
N GLN A 77 -11.03 -8.62 -6.17
CA GLN A 77 -12.49 -8.75 -6.25
C GLN A 77 -13.25 -7.50 -5.80
N HIS A 78 -12.52 -6.49 -5.32
CA HIS A 78 -13.04 -5.19 -4.85
C HIS A 78 -14.15 -5.30 -3.80
N ILE A 79 -14.14 -6.37 -2.99
CA ILE A 79 -15.23 -6.67 -2.04
C ILE A 79 -15.31 -5.63 -0.93
N ILE A 80 -14.16 -5.22 -0.40
CA ILE A 80 -14.08 -4.22 0.66
C ILE A 80 -14.50 -2.84 0.13
N GLU A 81 -14.11 -2.50 -1.10
CA GLU A 81 -14.50 -1.26 -1.76
C GLU A 81 -16.01 -1.22 -2.03
N LYS A 82 -16.60 -2.34 -2.49
CA LYS A 82 -18.05 -2.49 -2.65
C LYS A 82 -18.78 -2.36 -1.32
N MET A 83 -18.23 -2.91 -0.23
CA MET A 83 -18.78 -2.77 1.12
C MET A 83 -18.83 -1.29 1.53
N PHE A 84 -17.72 -0.56 1.41
CA PHE A 84 -17.70 0.88 1.72
C PHE A 84 -18.62 1.68 0.80
N GLN A 85 -18.68 1.35 -0.48
CA GLN A 85 -19.60 1.97 -1.42
C GLN A 85 -21.06 1.76 -0.99
N ASP A 86 -21.45 0.57 -0.56
CA ASP A 86 -22.81 0.25 -0.10
C ASP A 86 -23.18 1.08 1.15
N ILE A 87 -22.25 1.21 2.08
CA ILE A 87 -22.43 2.06 3.28
C ILE A 87 -22.60 3.53 2.89
N VAL A 88 -21.67 4.07 2.10
CA VAL A 88 -21.61 5.51 1.81
C VAL A 88 -22.72 5.96 0.86
N ILE A 89 -23.04 5.15 -0.16
CA ILE A 89 -23.97 5.54 -1.22
C ILE A 89 -25.41 5.15 -0.87
N ASN A 90 -25.63 3.96 -0.30
CA ASN A 90 -26.98 3.45 -0.03
C ASN A 90 -27.39 3.61 1.43
N GLY A 91 -26.48 4.01 2.32
CA GLY A 91 -26.76 4.15 3.75
C GLY A 91 -26.94 2.81 4.46
N THR A 92 -26.43 1.71 3.89
CA THR A 92 -26.49 0.39 4.51
C THR A 92 -25.78 0.41 5.86
N ASP A 93 -26.39 -0.21 6.88
CA ASP A 93 -25.79 -0.33 8.20
C ASP A 93 -24.39 -0.99 8.11
N PRO A 94 -23.36 -0.42 8.76
CA PRO A 94 -22.00 -0.93 8.64
C PRO A 94 -21.84 -2.40 9.02
N MET A 95 -22.58 -2.90 10.02
CA MET A 95 -22.47 -4.31 10.43
C MET A 95 -23.12 -5.23 9.41
N VAL A 96 -24.24 -4.82 8.82
CA VAL A 96 -24.89 -5.56 7.73
C VAL A 96 -24.00 -5.63 6.49
N ALA A 97 -23.41 -4.49 6.10
CA ALA A 97 -22.49 -4.43 4.97
C ALA A 97 -21.23 -5.29 5.22
N ALA A 98 -20.67 -5.24 6.44
CA ALA A 98 -19.52 -6.06 6.83
C ALA A 98 -19.83 -7.57 6.79
N GLN A 99 -20.98 -8.01 7.30
CA GLN A 99 -21.40 -9.42 7.24
C GLN A 99 -21.56 -9.90 5.79
N LYS A 100 -22.08 -9.05 4.90
CA LYS A 100 -22.22 -9.38 3.48
C LYS A 100 -20.85 -9.54 2.81
N ALA A 101 -19.92 -8.63 3.09
CA ALA A 101 -18.55 -8.67 2.58
C ALA A 101 -17.78 -9.91 3.09
N GLU A 102 -17.90 -10.21 4.39
CA GLU A 102 -17.33 -11.42 5.01
C GLU A 102 -17.83 -12.69 4.30
N LYS A 103 -19.14 -12.79 4.07
CA LYS A 103 -19.72 -13.95 3.37
C LYS A 103 -19.16 -14.12 1.95
N GLU A 104 -19.01 -13.02 1.21
CA GLU A 104 -18.43 -13.05 -0.14
C GLU A 104 -16.95 -13.47 -0.10
N LEU A 105 -16.15 -12.94 0.84
CA LEU A 105 -14.75 -13.32 1.04
C LEU A 105 -14.60 -14.82 1.38
N ASN A 106 -15.41 -15.33 2.30
CA ASN A 106 -15.37 -16.75 2.67
C ASN A 106 -15.72 -17.64 1.48
N SER A 107 -16.72 -17.25 0.69
CA SER A 107 -17.14 -18.01 -0.50
C SER A 107 -16.01 -18.08 -1.55
N LEU A 108 -15.23 -16.99 -1.70
CA LEU A 108 -14.06 -16.98 -2.57
C LEU A 108 -12.93 -17.86 -2.04
N LEU A 109 -12.63 -17.79 -0.74
CA LEU A 109 -11.59 -18.61 -0.13
C LEU A 109 -11.89 -20.10 -0.30
N GLU A 110 -13.13 -20.51 -0.06
CA GLU A 110 -13.59 -21.88 -0.29
C GLU A 110 -13.39 -22.31 -1.74
N ALA A 111 -13.78 -21.47 -2.71
CA ALA A 111 -13.60 -21.77 -4.13
C ALA A 111 -12.13 -21.94 -4.56
N VAL A 112 -11.20 -21.28 -3.87
CA VAL A 112 -9.75 -21.36 -4.14
C VAL A 112 -9.10 -22.58 -3.49
N ILE A 113 -9.58 -23.00 -2.31
CA ILE A 113 -9.05 -24.16 -1.57
C ILE A 113 -9.53 -25.49 -2.16
N THR A 114 -10.69 -25.51 -2.82
CA THR A 114 -11.32 -26.75 -3.33
C THR A 114 -10.84 -27.15 -4.74
N LYS A 115 -9.74 -26.57 -5.23
CA LYS A 115 -9.06 -26.93 -6.49
C LYS A 115 -7.67 -27.49 -6.20
#